data_AF-A0A841BQY9-F1
#
_entry.id   AF-A0A841BQY9-F1
#
_cell.length_a   1.000
_cell.length_b   1.000
_cell.length_c   1.000
_cell.angle_alpha   90.00
_cell.angle_beta   90.00
_cell.angle_gamma   90.00
#
_symmetry.space_group_name_H-M   'P 1'
#
loop_
_entity.id
_entity.type
_entity.pdbx_description
1 polymer ?
#
loop_
_entity_poly.entity_id
_entity_poly.type
_entity_poly.pdbx_seq_one_letter_code
_entity_poly.pdbx_strand_id
1 'polypeptide(L)'
;MQPYSPVLHRFALANLVVNVAIVVTGGAVRLSNSGLGCPTWPRCTDDSYVATPEMGIHGAIEFGNRTLTGVVGVIALISVLLAWRMHRRGELRWALGVLAGVAVQGLVGGATVRVRLNPWVVGMHFLLSIALIAVTYGLVRATARIGSPNPPNPRGARPLVIATTVASAAVLVAGVLVTGAGPHSGDTGAARNGFDPEQISQIHADLVFLVLGLTLAAVFLLPGRAPKVLLGVLLGQGLIGFVQYFTDLPRVLVAAHMLGACLVWIATLRLWPSIKSAAGPSGELTSASTVGHQPSAERSLEDNLTVANTAGNR
;
A
#
# COMPACT_ATOMS: atom_id res chain seq x y z
N MET A 1 5.62 -23.68 2.76
CA MET A 1 5.40 -22.30 3.26
C MET A 1 6.44 -22.03 4.33
N GLN A 2 7.21 -20.93 4.23
CA GLN A 2 8.19 -20.62 5.27
C GLN A 2 7.48 -20.11 6.54
N PRO A 3 7.98 -20.45 7.75
CA PRO A 3 7.37 -20.02 9.01
C PRO A 3 7.38 -18.49 9.15
N TYR A 4 6.49 -17.92 9.95
CA TYR A 4 6.47 -16.48 10.19
C TYR A 4 7.81 -15.96 10.78
N SER A 5 8.27 -14.79 10.34
CA SER A 5 9.46 -14.11 10.90
C SER A 5 9.05 -12.79 11.58
N PRO A 6 9.09 -12.70 12.92
CA PRO A 6 8.74 -11.47 13.64
C PRO A 6 9.72 -10.33 13.37
N VAL A 7 10.99 -10.65 13.09
CA VAL A 7 12.01 -9.64 12.79
C VAL A 7 11.72 -8.97 11.46
N LEU A 8 11.53 -9.75 10.39
CA LEU A 8 11.24 -9.20 9.06
C LEU A 8 9.91 -8.44 9.04
N HIS A 9 8.89 -8.93 9.75
CA HIS A 9 7.60 -8.25 9.85
C HIS A 9 7.71 -6.90 10.58
N ARG A 10 8.50 -6.81 11.66
CA ARG A 10 8.76 -5.54 12.35
C ARG A 10 9.44 -4.52 11.44
N PHE A 11 10.42 -4.95 10.64
CA PHE A 11 11.07 -4.07 9.65
C PHE A 11 10.14 -3.65 8.51
N ALA A 12 9.22 -4.52 8.08
CA ALA A 12 8.18 -4.17 7.12
C ALA A 12 7.24 -3.09 7.69
N LEU A 13 6.80 -3.24 8.94
CA LEU A 13 5.98 -2.23 9.65
C LEU A 13 6.76 -0.93 9.83
N ALA A 14 8.03 -1.00 10.22
CA ALA A 14 8.90 0.16 10.35
C ALA A 14 9.02 0.92 9.03
N ASN A 15 9.19 0.23 7.90
CA ASN A 15 9.18 0.83 6.57
C ASN A 15 7.88 1.60 6.29
N LEU A 16 6.72 0.99 6.55
CA LEU A 16 5.44 1.66 6.34
C LEU A 16 5.31 2.91 7.22
N VAL A 17 5.65 2.81 8.51
CA VAL A 17 5.56 3.93 9.46
C VAL A 17 6.51 5.06 9.09
N VAL A 18 7.77 4.77 8.78
CA VAL A 18 8.77 5.79 8.44
C VAL A 18 8.47 6.46 7.08
N ASN A 19 7.88 5.73 6.12
CA ASN A 19 7.43 6.32 4.85
C ASN A 19 6.20 7.23 5.03
N VAL A 20 5.32 6.95 6.00
CA VAL A 20 4.27 7.91 6.37
C VAL A 20 4.88 9.11 7.10
N ALA A 21 5.81 8.87 8.03
CA ALA A 21 6.47 9.94 8.79
C ALA A 21 7.21 10.92 7.88
N ILE A 22 7.93 10.44 6.85
CA ILE A 22 8.67 11.31 5.93
C ILE A 22 7.74 12.17 5.06
N VAL A 23 6.53 11.71 4.75
CA VAL A 23 5.52 12.55 4.09
C VAL A 23 5.09 13.69 5.01
N VAL A 24 4.92 13.43 6.30
CA VAL A 24 4.56 14.46 7.29
C VAL A 24 5.71 15.44 7.52
N THR A 25 6.95 14.98 7.65
CA THR A 25 8.12 15.88 7.80
C THR A 25 8.38 16.68 6.53
N GLY A 26 8.19 16.10 5.35
CA GLY A 26 8.21 16.85 4.08
C GLY A 26 7.09 17.88 4.00
N GLY A 27 5.91 17.57 4.54
CA GLY A 27 4.84 18.53 4.75
C GLY A 27 5.26 19.67 5.67
N ALA A 28 5.97 19.38 6.76
CA ALA A 28 6.51 20.39 7.67
C ALA A 28 7.52 21.30 6.97
N VAL A 29 8.47 20.75 6.20
CA VAL A 29 9.42 21.52 5.37
C VAL A 29 8.67 22.54 4.49
N ARG A 30 7.61 22.09 3.80
CA ARG A 30 6.80 22.95 2.94
C ARG A 30 6.06 24.02 3.74
N LEU A 31 5.34 23.62 4.79
CA LEU A 31 4.50 24.52 5.59
C LEU A 31 5.32 25.52 6.42
N SER A 32 6.61 25.28 6.65
CA SER A 32 7.54 26.20 7.28
C SER A 32 8.35 27.03 6.29
N ASN A 33 8.07 26.94 4.98
CA ASN A 33 8.85 27.58 3.91
C ASN A 33 10.35 27.19 3.90
N SER A 34 10.67 25.98 4.37
CA SER A 34 12.04 25.50 4.47
C SER A 34 12.51 24.72 3.24
N GLY A 35 11.72 24.62 2.16
CA GLY A 35 12.05 23.77 1.00
C GLY A 35 13.37 24.09 0.29
N LEU A 36 13.87 25.32 0.41
CA LEU A 36 15.19 25.74 -0.05
C LEU A 36 16.18 26.04 1.09
N GLY A 37 15.90 25.54 2.31
CA GLY A 37 16.80 25.66 3.46
C GLY A 37 18.17 25.01 3.24
N CYS A 38 18.24 24.02 2.35
CA CYS A 38 19.46 23.55 1.72
C CYS A 38 19.38 23.86 0.21
N PRO A 39 20.01 24.95 -0.28
CA PRO A 39 19.82 25.42 -1.66
C PRO A 39 20.39 24.48 -2.74
N THR A 40 21.28 23.56 -2.38
CA THR A 40 21.87 22.61 -3.32
C THR A 40 21.41 21.17 -3.04
N TRP A 41 21.74 20.25 -3.93
CA TRP A 41 21.60 18.80 -3.75
C TRP A 41 22.64 18.09 -4.63
N PRO A 42 23.37 17.06 -4.17
CA PRO A 42 23.20 16.30 -2.92
C PRO A 42 23.85 16.95 -1.68
N ARG A 43 24.68 17.97 -1.87
CA ARG A 43 25.16 18.81 -0.78
C ARG A 43 24.03 19.69 -0.24
N CYS A 44 24.19 20.29 0.93
CA CYS A 44 23.24 21.27 1.46
C CYS A 44 23.58 22.68 0.96
N THR A 45 24.87 23.02 0.88
CA THR A 45 25.41 24.23 0.24
C THR A 45 26.46 23.83 -0.82
N ASP A 46 27.13 24.77 -1.48
CA ASP A 46 28.22 24.43 -2.41
C ASP A 46 29.40 23.76 -1.68
N ASP A 47 29.66 24.17 -0.43
CA ASP A 47 30.82 23.75 0.36
C ASP A 47 30.50 22.67 1.42
N SER A 48 29.22 22.44 1.77
CA SER A 48 28.84 21.55 2.88
C SER A 48 27.76 20.53 2.51
N TYR A 49 27.94 19.28 2.94
CA TYR A 49 26.91 18.24 2.88
C TYR A 49 25.86 18.33 4.00
N VAL A 50 26.15 19.08 5.06
CA VAL A 50 25.29 19.21 6.25
C VAL A 50 24.80 20.63 6.44
N ALA A 51 23.73 20.78 7.22
CA ALA A 51 23.27 22.12 7.58
C ALA A 51 24.31 22.88 8.41
N THR A 52 24.69 24.07 7.96
CA THR A 52 25.54 25.01 8.70
C THR A 52 24.68 25.92 9.61
N PRO A 53 25.26 26.48 10.70
CA PRO A 53 24.54 27.36 11.62
C PRO A 53 23.92 28.59 10.96
N GLU A 54 24.54 29.13 9.90
CA GLU A 54 24.14 30.36 9.21
C GLU A 54 22.79 30.20 8.48
N MET A 55 22.41 28.97 8.13
CA MET A 55 21.11 28.69 7.49
C MET A 55 19.95 28.62 8.51
N GLY A 56 20.26 28.70 9.80
CA GLY A 56 19.29 28.76 10.89
C GLY A 56 18.29 27.61 10.88
N ILE A 57 17.06 27.91 11.33
CA ILE A 57 16.02 26.90 11.51
C ILE A 57 15.54 26.28 10.19
N HIS A 58 15.56 27.04 9.08
CA HIS A 58 15.11 26.53 7.78
C HIS A 58 16.07 25.46 7.23
N GLY A 59 17.39 25.70 7.33
CA GLY A 59 18.39 24.69 6.99
C GLY A 59 18.27 23.44 7.85
N ALA A 60 18.04 23.59 9.15
CA ALA A 60 17.85 22.46 10.08
C ALA A 60 16.61 21.61 9.73
N ILE A 61 15.48 22.24 9.40
CA ILE A 61 14.24 21.55 9.05
C ILE A 61 14.41 20.74 7.75
N GLU A 62 14.97 21.35 6.70
CA GLU A 62 15.19 20.68 5.41
C GLU A 62 16.22 19.56 5.53
N PHE A 63 17.36 19.83 6.17
CA PHE A 63 18.38 18.81 6.40
C PHE A 63 17.89 17.67 7.29
N GLY A 64 17.02 17.95 8.27
CA GLY A 64 16.35 16.92 9.07
C GLY A 64 15.52 15.97 8.21
N ASN A 65 14.75 16.50 7.26
CA ASN A 65 13.99 15.69 6.32
C ASN A 65 14.91 14.88 5.37
N ARG A 66 16.02 15.47 4.88
CA ARG A 66 17.03 14.74 4.09
C ARG A 66 17.68 13.61 4.88
N THR A 67 17.98 13.85 6.15
CA THR A 67 18.54 12.83 7.07
C THR A 67 17.55 11.68 7.26
N LEU A 68 16.25 11.98 7.41
CA LEU A 68 15.21 10.96 7.51
C LEU A 68 15.14 10.08 6.26
N THR A 69 15.36 10.61 5.05
CA THR A 69 15.49 9.80 3.82
C THR A 69 16.58 8.74 3.95
N GLY A 70 17.73 9.09 4.56
CA GLY A 70 18.81 8.14 4.85
C GLY A 70 18.36 7.03 5.80
N VAL A 71 17.64 7.37 6.87
CA VAL A 71 17.06 6.39 7.82
C VAL A 71 16.07 5.46 7.10
N VAL A 72 15.18 6.00 6.26
CA VAL A 72 14.25 5.21 5.45
C VAL A 72 15.03 4.22 4.56
N GLY A 73 16.11 4.68 3.92
CA GLY A 73 16.97 3.85 3.08
C GLY A 73 17.65 2.71 3.85
N VAL A 74 18.17 2.97 5.06
CA VAL A 74 18.77 1.95 5.91
C VAL A 74 17.75 0.88 6.31
N ILE A 75 16.54 1.28 6.74
CA ILE A 75 15.47 0.33 7.12
C ILE A 75 15.03 -0.51 5.90
N ALA A 76 14.96 0.09 4.71
CA ALA A 76 14.67 -0.61 3.46
C ALA A 76 15.78 -1.62 3.11
N LEU A 77 17.05 -1.23 3.21
CA LEU A 77 18.20 -2.11 2.96
C LEU A 77 18.21 -3.30 3.94
N ILE A 78 17.99 -3.06 5.23
CA ILE A 78 17.92 -4.15 6.22
C ILE A 78 16.80 -5.14 5.85
N SER A 79 15.66 -4.65 5.37
CA SER A 79 14.55 -5.51 4.93
C SER A 79 14.93 -6.38 3.73
N VAL A 80 15.70 -5.85 2.78
CA VAL A 80 16.26 -6.61 1.65
C VAL A 80 17.22 -7.68 2.15
N LEU A 81 18.18 -7.31 3.01
CA LEU A 81 19.18 -8.23 3.55
C LEU A 81 18.53 -9.36 4.35
N LEU A 82 17.53 -9.06 5.19
CA LEU A 82 16.78 -10.05 5.94
C LEU A 82 16.00 -11.00 5.01
N ALA A 83 15.27 -10.46 4.04
CA ALA A 83 14.50 -11.28 3.10
C ALA A 83 15.42 -12.17 2.24
N TRP A 84 16.58 -11.64 1.82
CA TRP A 84 17.59 -12.39 1.06
C TRP A 84 18.23 -13.50 1.88
N ARG A 85 18.73 -13.20 3.09
CA ARG A 85 19.33 -14.17 4.03
C ARG A 85 18.36 -15.28 4.44
N MET A 86 17.07 -14.98 4.52
CA MET A 86 16.02 -15.97 4.84
C MET A 86 15.52 -16.74 3.60
N HIS A 87 16.06 -16.47 2.41
CA HIS A 87 15.65 -17.06 1.13
C HIS A 87 14.16 -16.85 0.79
N ARG A 88 13.62 -15.69 1.16
CA ARG A 88 12.21 -15.31 1.01
C ARG A 88 11.95 -14.55 -0.27
N ARG A 89 11.91 -15.27 -1.40
CA ARG A 89 11.77 -14.65 -2.75
C ARG A 89 10.53 -13.75 -2.88
N GLY A 90 9.42 -14.13 -2.25
CA GLY A 90 8.15 -13.39 -2.32
C GLY A 90 8.16 -12.06 -1.55
N GLU A 91 8.85 -12.01 -0.42
CA GLU A 91 9.08 -10.81 0.38
C GLU A 91 10.23 -9.97 -0.17
N LEU A 92 11.26 -10.62 -0.72
CA LEU A 92 12.44 -9.97 -1.32
C LEU A 92 12.05 -9.06 -2.47
N ARG A 93 11.12 -9.46 -3.36
CA ARG A 93 10.62 -8.58 -4.44
C ARG A 93 10.01 -7.27 -3.90
N TRP A 94 9.28 -7.34 -2.78
CA TRP A 94 8.68 -6.16 -2.18
C TRP A 94 9.73 -5.31 -1.49
N ALA A 95 10.66 -5.94 -0.76
CA ALA A 95 11.76 -5.23 -0.11
C ALA A 95 12.66 -4.50 -1.13
N LEU A 96 12.96 -5.14 -2.27
CA LEU A 96 13.68 -4.51 -3.38
C LEU A 96 12.88 -3.36 -3.99
N GLY A 97 11.57 -3.53 -4.16
CA GLY A 97 10.68 -2.46 -4.62
C GLY A 97 10.69 -1.25 -3.67
N VAL A 98 10.70 -1.48 -2.35
CA VAL A 98 10.84 -0.40 -1.36
C VAL A 98 12.18 0.30 -1.51
N LEU A 99 13.30 -0.44 -1.52
CA LEU A 99 14.63 0.15 -1.65
C LEU A 99 14.80 0.96 -2.94
N ALA A 100 14.33 0.42 -4.06
CA ALA A 100 14.34 1.12 -5.35
C ALA A 100 13.46 2.38 -5.30
N GLY A 101 12.26 2.29 -4.74
CA GLY A 101 11.36 3.44 -4.60
C GLY A 101 11.94 4.55 -3.71
N VAL A 102 12.65 4.21 -2.63
CA VAL A 102 13.36 5.17 -1.79
C VAL A 102 14.49 5.86 -2.57
N ALA A 103 15.24 5.13 -3.39
CA ALA A 103 16.27 5.71 -4.23
C ALA A 103 15.69 6.68 -5.27
N VAL A 104 14.62 6.29 -5.98
CA VAL A 104 13.91 7.19 -6.90
C VAL A 104 13.37 8.41 -6.14
N GLN A 105 12.89 8.24 -4.91
CA GLN A 105 12.42 9.37 -4.12
C GLN A 105 13.52 10.37 -3.77
N GLY A 106 14.70 9.89 -3.37
CA GLY A 106 15.85 10.76 -3.13
C GLY A 106 16.22 11.57 -4.38
N LEU A 107 16.16 10.96 -5.56
CA LEU A 107 16.44 11.63 -6.83
C LEU A 107 15.37 12.69 -7.17
N VAL A 108 14.10 12.35 -7.08
CA VAL A 108 12.99 13.28 -7.38
C VAL A 108 12.95 14.42 -6.34
N GLY A 109 13.17 14.14 -5.06
CA GLY A 109 13.29 15.16 -4.01
C GLY A 109 14.53 16.04 -4.20
N GLY A 110 15.63 15.49 -4.69
CA GLY A 110 16.77 16.32 -5.12
C GLY A 110 16.47 17.17 -6.35
N ALA A 111 15.58 16.72 -7.24
CA ALA A 111 15.14 17.49 -8.39
C ALA A 111 14.26 18.67 -7.97
N THR A 112 13.39 18.54 -6.96
CA THR A 112 12.53 19.66 -6.50
C THR A 112 13.33 20.89 -6.10
N VAL A 113 14.49 20.70 -5.45
CA VAL A 113 15.40 21.79 -5.06
C VAL A 113 15.97 22.48 -6.31
N ARG A 114 16.46 21.71 -7.28
CA ARG A 114 17.07 22.23 -8.52
C ARG A 114 16.10 23.01 -9.40
N VAL A 115 14.83 22.60 -9.43
CA VAL A 115 13.78 23.30 -10.18
C VAL A 115 13.05 24.36 -9.34
N ARG A 116 13.63 24.76 -8.20
CA ARG A 116 13.09 25.79 -7.29
C ARG A 116 11.64 25.53 -6.88
N LEU A 117 11.39 24.32 -6.39
CA LEU A 117 10.11 23.87 -5.86
C LEU A 117 8.94 23.95 -6.86
N ASN A 118 9.21 23.75 -8.15
CA ASN A 118 8.18 23.67 -9.18
C ASN A 118 7.03 22.74 -8.72
N PRO A 119 5.77 23.22 -8.69
CA PRO A 119 4.65 22.52 -8.06
C PRO A 119 4.35 21.17 -8.72
N TRP A 120 4.67 21.00 -10.00
CA TRP A 120 4.51 19.73 -10.70
C TRP A 120 5.49 18.67 -10.21
N VAL A 121 6.74 19.06 -9.96
CA VAL A 121 7.78 18.14 -9.48
C VAL A 121 7.56 17.83 -8.00
N VAL A 122 7.19 18.83 -7.19
CA VAL A 122 6.79 18.63 -5.77
C VAL A 122 5.57 17.71 -5.67
N GLY A 123 4.58 17.92 -6.54
CA GLY A 123 3.40 17.07 -6.63
C GLY A 123 3.73 15.63 -7.03
N MET A 124 4.57 15.45 -8.06
CA MET A 124 5.06 14.13 -8.47
C MET A 124 5.84 13.44 -7.34
N HIS A 125 6.66 14.18 -6.59
CA HIS A 125 7.35 13.68 -5.42
C HIS A 125 6.36 13.15 -4.38
N PHE A 126 5.28 13.86 -4.06
CA PHE A 126 4.24 13.36 -3.14
C PHE A 126 3.53 12.11 -3.68
N LEU A 127 3.13 12.09 -4.96
CA LEU A 127 2.46 10.93 -5.56
C LEU A 127 3.36 9.69 -5.59
N LEU A 128 4.67 9.88 -5.77
CA LEU A 128 5.64 8.79 -5.66
C LEU A 128 5.71 8.23 -4.23
N SER A 129 5.59 9.07 -3.18
CA SER A 129 5.46 8.60 -1.80
C SER A 129 4.18 7.77 -1.59
N ILE A 130 3.06 8.19 -2.18
CA ILE A 130 1.81 7.41 -2.13
C ILE A 130 2.00 6.02 -2.77
N ALA A 131 2.65 5.96 -3.93
CA ALA A 131 2.98 4.68 -4.57
C ALA A 131 3.91 3.82 -3.69
N LEU A 132 4.93 4.42 -3.10
CA LEU A 132 5.87 3.73 -2.19
C LEU A 132 5.17 3.23 -0.91
N ILE A 133 4.20 3.96 -0.38
CA ILE A 133 3.34 3.50 0.72
C ILE A 133 2.56 2.23 0.31
N ALA A 134 2.09 2.14 -0.94
CA ALA A 134 1.45 0.91 -1.42
C ALA A 134 2.43 -0.27 -1.49
N VAL A 135 3.67 -0.04 -1.94
CA VAL A 135 4.72 -1.07 -2.02
C VAL A 135 5.14 -1.54 -0.62
N THR A 136 5.35 -0.62 0.33
CA THR A 136 5.66 -0.95 1.73
C THR A 136 4.52 -1.68 2.42
N TYR A 137 3.26 -1.28 2.15
CA TYR A 137 2.10 -2.03 2.61
C TYR A 137 2.06 -3.46 2.01
N GLY A 138 2.44 -3.61 0.74
CA GLY A 138 2.65 -4.92 0.10
C GLY A 138 3.67 -5.79 0.85
N LEU A 139 4.80 -5.22 1.27
CA LEU A 139 5.80 -5.89 2.11
C LEU A 139 5.24 -6.29 3.49
N VAL A 140 4.49 -5.41 4.15
CA VAL A 140 3.81 -5.73 5.42
C VAL A 140 2.86 -6.91 5.24
N ARG A 141 2.09 -6.93 4.15
CA ARG A 141 1.16 -8.02 3.84
C ARG A 141 1.89 -9.33 3.50
N ALA A 142 3.03 -9.26 2.82
CA ALA A 142 3.83 -10.44 2.48
C ALA A 142 4.50 -11.07 3.70
N THR A 143 4.79 -10.27 4.73
CA THR A 143 5.47 -10.71 5.97
C THR A 143 4.53 -11.00 7.13
N ALA A 144 3.25 -10.64 7.00
CA ALA A 144 2.24 -10.85 8.02
C ALA A 144 2.08 -12.35 8.33
N ARG A 145 1.75 -12.66 9.59
CA ARG A 145 1.28 -14.00 9.95
C ARG A 145 0.08 -14.33 9.06
N ILE A 146 0.09 -15.50 8.44
CA ILE A 146 -1.10 -16.02 7.76
C ILE A 146 -2.16 -16.21 8.86
N GLY A 147 -3.06 -15.24 8.96
CA GLY A 147 -4.26 -15.31 9.79
C GLY A 147 -5.37 -16.03 9.05
N SER A 148 -6.50 -16.21 9.75
CA SER A 148 -7.69 -16.96 9.33
C SER A 148 -8.04 -16.85 7.84
N PRO A 149 -8.60 -17.92 7.23
CA PRO A 149 -8.90 -17.98 5.81
C PRO A 149 -9.59 -16.71 5.31
N ASN A 150 -9.24 -16.28 4.09
CA ASN A 150 -9.89 -15.13 3.48
C ASN A 150 -11.41 -15.37 3.47
N PRO A 151 -12.22 -14.37 3.84
CA PRO A 151 -13.66 -14.52 3.77
C PRO A 151 -14.08 -14.85 2.33
N PRO A 152 -15.21 -15.56 2.14
CA PRO A 152 -15.76 -15.83 0.82
C PRO A 152 -15.84 -14.54 0.01
N ASN A 153 -15.43 -14.59 -1.26
CA ASN A 153 -15.42 -13.45 -2.17
C ASN A 153 -16.85 -13.18 -2.66
N PRO A 154 -17.54 -12.11 -2.20
CA PRO A 154 -18.89 -11.82 -2.67
C PRO A 154 -18.88 -11.39 -4.14
N ARG A 155 -19.93 -11.75 -4.90
CA ARG A 155 -20.10 -11.30 -6.29
C ARG A 155 -20.06 -9.77 -6.31
N GLY A 156 -19.23 -9.19 -7.20
CA GLY A 156 -19.06 -7.74 -7.31
C GLY A 156 -17.98 -7.12 -6.40
N ALA A 157 -17.32 -7.88 -5.52
CA ALA A 157 -16.27 -7.32 -4.66
C ALA A 157 -15.08 -6.76 -5.45
N ARG A 158 -14.64 -7.49 -6.50
CA ARG A 158 -13.50 -7.07 -7.32
C ARG A 158 -13.70 -5.71 -8.01
N PRO A 159 -14.76 -5.49 -8.81
CA PRO A 159 -14.97 -4.19 -9.45
C PRO A 159 -15.14 -3.06 -8.43
N LEU A 160 -15.83 -3.30 -7.30
CA LEU A 160 -16.01 -2.29 -6.25
C LEU A 160 -14.68 -1.87 -5.60
N VAL A 161 -13.82 -2.84 -5.25
CA VAL A 161 -12.50 -2.56 -4.66
C VAL A 161 -11.59 -1.83 -5.66
N ILE A 162 -11.61 -2.21 -6.94
CA ILE A 162 -10.85 -1.52 -7.99
C ILE A 162 -11.36 -0.09 -8.17
N ALA A 163 -12.68 0.11 -8.31
CA ALA A 163 -13.28 1.44 -8.46
C ALA A 163 -12.94 2.34 -7.26
N THR A 164 -13.07 1.82 -6.04
CA THR A 164 -12.72 2.56 -4.80
C THR A 164 -11.23 2.93 -4.78
N THR A 165 -10.36 2.02 -5.22
CA THR A 165 -8.90 2.26 -5.27
C THR A 165 -8.54 3.32 -6.30
N VAL A 166 -9.10 3.23 -7.51
CA VAL A 166 -8.86 4.20 -8.59
C VAL A 166 -9.41 5.58 -8.21
N ALA A 167 -10.63 5.65 -7.68
CA ALA A 167 -11.21 6.91 -7.21
C ALA A 167 -10.39 7.52 -6.06
N SER A 168 -9.90 6.70 -5.11
CA SER A 168 -9.01 7.19 -4.04
C SER A 168 -7.70 7.74 -4.59
N ALA A 169 -7.10 7.09 -5.59
CA ALA A 169 -5.91 7.59 -6.26
C ALA A 169 -6.17 8.92 -6.99
N ALA A 170 -7.33 9.04 -7.64
CA ALA A 170 -7.76 10.28 -8.29
C ALA A 170 -7.94 11.43 -7.27
N VAL A 171 -8.52 11.15 -6.09
CA VAL A 171 -8.60 12.13 -4.99
C VAL A 171 -7.20 12.62 -4.58
N LEU A 172 -6.23 11.71 -4.45
CA LEU A 172 -4.85 12.08 -4.08
C LEU A 172 -4.17 12.95 -5.17
N VAL A 173 -4.41 12.64 -6.45
CA VAL A 173 -3.94 13.48 -7.57
C VAL A 173 -4.60 14.86 -7.51
N ALA A 174 -5.93 14.93 -7.38
CA ALA A 174 -6.64 16.18 -7.26
C ALA A 174 -6.17 17.01 -6.05
N GLY A 175 -5.87 16.37 -4.91
CA GLY A 175 -5.36 17.04 -3.71
C GLY A 175 -3.97 17.66 -3.92
N VAL A 176 -3.11 17.02 -4.72
CA VAL A 176 -1.84 17.59 -5.16
C VAL A 176 -2.05 18.81 -6.05
N LEU A 177 -3.03 18.77 -6.97
CA LEU A 177 -3.38 19.91 -7.81
C LEU A 177 -3.94 21.09 -7.00
N VAL A 178 -4.82 20.82 -6.03
CA VAL A 178 -5.32 21.83 -5.07
C VAL A 178 -4.15 22.46 -4.32
N THR A 179 -3.22 21.64 -3.82
CA THR A 179 -2.04 22.13 -3.10
C THR A 179 -1.16 23.02 -3.97
N GLY A 180 -0.95 22.66 -5.23
CA GLY A 180 -0.17 23.46 -6.18
C GLY A 180 -0.85 24.76 -6.64
N ALA A 181 -2.17 24.87 -6.52
CA ALA A 181 -2.93 26.09 -6.80
C ALA A 181 -3.02 27.02 -5.58
N GLY A 182 -3.02 26.44 -4.38
CA GLY A 182 -3.16 27.14 -3.11
C GLY A 182 -1.91 27.93 -2.66
N PRO A 183 -2.02 28.67 -1.54
CA PRO A 183 -0.94 29.52 -1.01
C PRO A 183 0.25 28.74 -0.47
N HIS A 184 0.08 27.44 -0.19
CA HIS A 184 1.11 26.56 0.32
C HIS A 184 1.64 25.63 -0.78
N SER A 185 2.05 26.14 -1.96
CA SER A 185 2.57 25.30 -3.05
C SER A 185 4.05 24.90 -2.88
N GLY A 186 4.78 25.62 -2.05
CA GLY A 186 6.21 25.45 -1.78
C GLY A 186 6.66 26.44 -0.70
N ASP A 187 7.78 27.14 -0.91
CA ASP A 187 8.15 28.32 -0.13
C ASP A 187 7.47 29.59 -0.70
N THR A 188 7.76 30.76 -0.10
CA THR A 188 7.13 32.04 -0.48
C THR A 188 7.42 32.49 -1.92
N GLY A 189 8.40 31.90 -2.61
CA GLY A 189 8.77 32.22 -3.99
C GLY A 189 8.35 31.15 -5.01
N ALA A 190 7.73 30.04 -4.56
CA ALA A 190 7.38 28.94 -5.43
C ALA A 190 6.27 29.30 -6.43
N ALA A 191 6.41 28.79 -7.65
CA ALA A 191 5.38 28.95 -8.69
C ALA A 191 4.09 28.21 -8.29
N ARG A 192 2.95 28.70 -8.80
CA ARG A 192 1.67 27.99 -8.76
C ARG A 192 1.45 27.23 -10.07
N ASN A 193 0.61 26.22 -10.04
CA ASN A 193 0.30 25.40 -11.23
C ASN A 193 -0.65 26.09 -12.23
N GLY A 194 -1.22 27.24 -11.88
CA GLY A 194 -2.07 28.07 -12.75
C GLY A 194 -3.55 27.68 -12.79
N PHE A 195 -3.98 26.67 -12.01
CA PHE A 195 -5.40 26.36 -11.88
C PHE A 195 -6.11 27.36 -10.97
N ASP A 196 -7.39 27.55 -11.24
CA ASP A 196 -8.29 28.24 -10.32
C ASP A 196 -8.47 27.41 -9.03
N PRO A 197 -8.11 27.94 -7.85
CA PRO A 197 -8.17 27.19 -6.60
C PRO A 197 -9.56 26.72 -6.21
N GLU A 198 -10.60 27.48 -6.56
CA GLU A 198 -11.99 27.14 -6.23
C GLU A 198 -12.46 25.95 -7.07
N GLN A 199 -12.28 26.03 -8.40
CA GLN A 199 -12.65 24.95 -9.32
C GLN A 199 -11.93 23.64 -9.02
N ILE A 200 -10.62 23.67 -8.77
CA ILE A 200 -9.87 22.43 -8.49
C ILE A 200 -10.22 21.86 -7.11
N SER A 201 -10.56 22.71 -6.14
CA SER A 201 -11.07 22.27 -4.83
C SER A 201 -12.43 21.60 -4.95
N GLN A 202 -13.32 22.13 -5.80
CA GLN A 202 -14.60 21.51 -6.09
C GLN A 202 -14.43 20.13 -6.74
N ILE A 203 -13.57 20.01 -7.76
CA ILE A 203 -13.27 18.71 -8.40
C ILE A 203 -12.74 17.71 -7.37
N HIS A 204 -11.86 18.15 -6.47
CA HIS A 204 -11.36 17.30 -5.39
C HIS A 204 -12.50 16.85 -4.45
N ALA A 205 -13.39 17.75 -4.05
CA ALA A 205 -14.54 17.44 -3.20
C ALA A 205 -15.50 16.46 -3.88
N ASP A 206 -15.81 16.63 -5.16
CA ASP A 206 -16.66 15.73 -5.94
C ASP A 206 -16.09 14.31 -5.97
N LEU A 207 -14.78 14.17 -6.18
CA LEU A 207 -14.09 12.88 -6.11
C LEU A 207 -14.12 12.28 -4.70
N VAL A 208 -14.04 13.09 -3.64
CA VAL A 208 -14.21 12.63 -2.25
C VAL A 208 -15.61 12.08 -2.03
N PHE A 209 -16.66 12.76 -2.51
CA PHE A 209 -18.03 12.24 -2.42
C PHE A 209 -18.23 10.94 -3.20
N LEU A 210 -17.59 10.80 -4.37
CA LEU A 210 -17.57 9.53 -5.11
C LEU A 210 -16.91 8.41 -4.29
N VAL A 211 -15.74 8.64 -3.69
CA VAL A 211 -15.07 7.64 -2.84
C VAL A 211 -15.91 7.31 -1.61
N LEU A 212 -16.59 8.30 -1.02
CA LEU A 212 -17.49 8.08 0.10
C LEU A 212 -18.66 7.16 -0.29
N GLY A 213 -19.31 7.42 -1.44
CA GLY A 213 -20.38 6.57 -1.96
C GLY A 213 -19.93 5.13 -2.24
N LEU A 214 -18.77 4.96 -2.89
CA LEU A 214 -18.16 3.64 -3.12
C LEU A 214 -17.81 2.92 -1.81
N THR A 215 -17.33 3.67 -0.81
CA THR A 215 -16.99 3.12 0.51
C THR A 215 -18.25 2.70 1.27
N LEU A 216 -19.33 3.46 1.20
CA LEU A 216 -20.62 3.06 1.77
C LEU A 216 -21.12 1.76 1.14
N ALA A 217 -21.07 1.64 -0.19
CA ALA A 217 -21.38 0.38 -0.87
C ALA A 217 -20.47 -0.76 -0.37
N ALA A 218 -19.17 -0.50 -0.17
CA ALA A 218 -18.24 -1.49 0.37
C ALA A 218 -18.56 -1.91 1.81
N VAL A 219 -19.07 -1.01 2.65
CA VAL A 219 -19.52 -1.33 4.03
C VAL A 219 -20.68 -2.33 4.04
N PHE A 220 -21.60 -2.22 3.08
CA PHE A 220 -22.74 -3.14 2.98
C PHE A 220 -22.41 -4.44 2.23
N LEU A 221 -21.50 -4.39 1.25
CA LEU A 221 -21.24 -5.51 0.34
C LEU A 221 -20.00 -6.34 0.69
N LEU A 222 -19.03 -5.78 1.42
CA LEU A 222 -17.79 -6.47 1.76
C LEU A 222 -17.77 -6.86 3.25
N PRO A 223 -17.31 -8.08 3.58
CA PRO A 223 -17.19 -8.50 4.96
C PRO A 223 -16.00 -7.83 5.68
N GLY A 224 -16.07 -7.85 7.02
CA GLY A 224 -14.97 -7.45 7.88
C GLY A 224 -14.96 -5.96 8.24
N ARG A 225 -13.89 -5.55 8.95
CA ARG A 225 -13.77 -4.19 9.48
C ARG A 225 -13.14 -3.19 8.50
N ALA A 226 -12.50 -3.66 7.43
CA ALA A 226 -11.73 -2.80 6.53
C ALA A 226 -12.57 -1.69 5.87
N PRO A 227 -13.78 -1.95 5.32
CA PRO A 227 -14.63 -0.89 4.78
C PRO A 227 -15.07 0.13 5.84
N LYS A 228 -15.38 -0.34 7.07
CA LYS A 228 -15.79 0.53 8.18
C LYS A 228 -14.65 1.43 8.65
N VAL A 229 -13.42 0.90 8.67
CA VAL A 229 -12.21 1.69 8.96
C VAL A 229 -11.99 2.73 7.88
N LEU A 230 -12.10 2.38 6.60
CA LEU A 230 -12.00 3.35 5.51
C LEU A 230 -13.06 4.44 5.63
N LEU A 231 -14.32 4.08 5.92
CA LEU A 231 -15.39 5.06 6.14
C LEU A 231 -15.05 6.03 7.28
N GLY A 232 -14.63 5.52 8.44
CA GLY A 232 -14.28 6.37 9.58
C GLY A 232 -13.12 7.33 9.27
N VAL A 233 -12.08 6.83 8.58
CA VAL A 233 -10.94 7.67 8.17
C VAL A 233 -11.36 8.71 7.13
N LEU A 234 -12.19 8.34 6.15
CA LEU A 234 -12.71 9.27 5.13
C LEU A 234 -13.58 10.36 5.75
N LEU A 235 -14.45 10.03 6.70
CA LEU A 235 -15.27 11.04 7.39
C LEU A 235 -14.41 12.02 8.19
N GLY A 236 -13.41 11.51 8.92
CA GLY A 236 -12.46 12.37 9.63
C GLY A 236 -11.65 13.26 8.69
N GLN A 237 -11.22 12.72 7.54
CA GLN A 237 -10.49 13.49 6.54
C GLN A 237 -11.35 14.48 5.77
N GLY A 238 -12.60 14.14 5.48
CA GLY A 238 -13.58 15.05 4.92
C GLY A 238 -13.85 16.22 5.87
N LEU A 239 -13.97 15.96 7.18
CA LEU A 239 -14.11 17.02 8.18
C LEU A 239 -12.88 17.93 8.23
N ILE A 240 -11.66 17.38 8.30
CA ILE A 240 -10.42 18.17 8.27
C ILE A 240 -10.35 18.99 6.97
N GLY A 241 -10.68 18.37 5.84
CA GLY A 241 -10.70 18.98 4.51
C GLY A 241 -11.69 20.14 4.39
N PHE A 242 -12.88 19.96 4.95
CA PHE A 242 -13.91 20.99 5.01
C PHE A 242 -13.47 22.16 5.90
N VAL A 243 -13.04 21.88 7.14
CA VAL A 243 -12.62 22.93 8.08
C VAL A 243 -11.42 23.70 7.53
N GLN A 244 -10.40 23.04 6.97
CA GLN A 244 -9.24 23.77 6.42
C GLN A 244 -9.62 24.71 5.27
N TYR A 245 -10.61 24.36 4.45
CA TYR A 245 -11.05 25.20 3.33
C TYR A 245 -11.71 26.49 3.83
N PHE A 246 -12.59 26.39 4.83
CA PHE A 246 -13.33 27.54 5.38
C PHE A 246 -12.56 28.34 6.45
N THR A 247 -11.37 27.89 6.85
CA THR A 247 -10.52 28.57 7.85
C THR A 247 -9.19 29.03 7.29
N ASP A 248 -9.12 29.26 5.97
CA ASP A 248 -7.95 29.80 5.27
C ASP A 248 -6.68 28.93 5.39
N LEU A 249 -6.86 27.62 5.35
CA LEU A 249 -5.80 26.60 5.28
C LEU A 249 -4.79 26.66 6.45
N PRO A 250 -5.22 26.51 7.72
CA PRO A 250 -4.31 26.53 8.86
C PRO A 250 -3.25 25.43 8.72
N ARG A 251 -1.97 25.77 8.89
CA ARG A 251 -0.84 24.83 8.65
C ARG A 251 -1.01 23.49 9.39
N VAL A 252 -1.52 23.51 10.62
CA VAL A 252 -1.77 22.30 11.42
C VAL A 252 -2.83 21.41 10.78
N LEU A 253 -3.91 21.98 10.24
CA LEU A 253 -4.94 21.22 9.54
C LEU A 253 -4.42 20.68 8.22
N VAL A 254 -3.63 21.46 7.48
CA VAL A 254 -2.98 20.97 6.24
C VAL A 254 -2.06 19.79 6.53
N ALA A 255 -1.25 19.87 7.60
CA ALA A 255 -0.39 18.76 8.02
C ALA A 255 -1.21 17.51 8.45
N ALA A 256 -2.30 17.71 9.20
CA ALA A 256 -3.20 16.63 9.58
C ALA A 256 -3.90 16.01 8.35
N HIS A 257 -4.23 16.82 7.35
CA HIS A 257 -4.83 16.38 6.10
C HIS A 257 -3.84 15.55 5.27
N MET A 258 -2.56 15.95 5.22
CA MET A 258 -1.50 15.17 4.57
C MET A 258 -1.27 13.81 5.24
N LEU A 259 -1.19 13.77 6.57
CA LEU A 259 -1.11 12.52 7.32
C LEU A 259 -2.31 11.62 7.00
N GLY A 260 -3.51 12.21 7.03
CA GLY A 260 -4.72 11.47 6.77
C GLY A 260 -4.89 11.01 5.33
N ALA A 261 -4.33 11.71 4.34
CA ALA A 261 -4.25 11.23 2.97
C ALA A 261 -3.49 9.89 2.89
N CYS A 262 -2.39 9.74 3.63
CA CYS A 262 -1.69 8.46 3.76
C CYS A 262 -2.57 7.39 4.44
N LEU A 263 -3.33 7.77 5.48
CA LEU A 263 -4.22 6.84 6.19
C LEU A 263 -5.40 6.38 5.33
N VAL A 264 -6.01 7.29 4.55
CA VAL A 264 -7.04 6.96 3.55
C VAL A 264 -6.46 5.96 2.56
N TRP A 265 -5.27 6.22 2.01
CA TRP A 265 -4.64 5.32 1.06
C TRP A 265 -4.38 3.92 1.66
N ILE A 266 -3.82 3.84 2.87
CA ILE A 266 -3.61 2.57 3.57
C ILE A 266 -4.94 1.85 3.85
N ALA A 267 -5.98 2.58 4.25
CA ALA A 267 -7.30 2.01 4.50
C ALA A 267 -7.96 1.48 3.22
N THR A 268 -7.79 2.17 2.09
CA THR A 268 -8.22 1.70 0.76
C THR A 268 -7.48 0.42 0.37
N LEU A 269 -6.16 0.35 0.56
CA LEU A 269 -5.38 -0.86 0.28
C LEU A 269 -5.77 -2.06 1.17
N ARG A 270 -6.36 -1.82 2.35
CA ARG A 270 -6.91 -2.87 3.23
C ARG A 270 -8.16 -3.55 2.69
N LEU A 271 -8.78 -3.05 1.63
CA LEU A 271 -9.92 -3.70 0.95
C LEU A 271 -9.49 -4.85 0.03
N TRP A 272 -8.26 -4.82 -0.49
CA TRP A 272 -7.76 -5.79 -1.47
C TRP A 272 -7.78 -7.27 -1.02
N PRO A 273 -7.60 -7.63 0.26
CA PRO A 273 -7.78 -9.01 0.70
C PRO A 273 -9.19 -9.57 0.41
N SER A 274 -10.23 -8.72 0.39
CA SER A 274 -11.62 -9.14 0.18
C SER A 274 -11.91 -9.67 -1.23
N ILE A 275 -11.01 -9.46 -2.19
CA ILE A 275 -11.16 -9.94 -3.58
C ILE A 275 -10.49 -11.32 -3.80
N LYS A 276 -9.71 -11.81 -2.84
CA LYS A 276 -9.02 -13.11 -2.96
C LYS A 276 -10.00 -14.21 -2.59
N SER A 277 -10.43 -15.00 -3.57
CA SER A 277 -11.19 -16.23 -3.31
C SER A 277 -10.40 -17.12 -2.35
N ALA A 278 -11.07 -17.70 -1.35
CA ALA A 278 -10.55 -18.90 -0.72
C ALA A 278 -10.30 -19.90 -1.85
N ALA A 279 -9.08 -20.38 -2.02
CA ALA A 279 -8.86 -21.56 -2.83
C ALA A 279 -9.76 -22.63 -2.21
N GLY A 280 -10.83 -23.02 -2.92
CA GLY A 280 -11.66 -24.13 -2.47
C GLY A 280 -10.76 -25.36 -2.32
N PRO A 281 -11.07 -26.29 -1.40
CA PRO A 281 -10.50 -27.62 -1.50
C PRO A 281 -10.88 -28.13 -2.89
N SER A 282 -9.89 -28.22 -3.77
CA SER A 282 -10.03 -28.94 -5.04
C SER A 282 -10.53 -30.34 -4.69
N GLY A 283 -11.65 -30.71 -5.32
CA GLY A 283 -12.46 -31.86 -4.95
C GLY A 283 -11.63 -33.13 -4.80
N GLU A 284 -11.60 -33.63 -3.59
CA GLU A 284 -11.29 -35.01 -3.26
C GLU A 284 -12.52 -35.50 -2.50
N LEU A 285 -13.03 -36.68 -2.89
CA LEU A 285 -14.22 -37.39 -2.36
C LEU A 285 -15.54 -37.15 -3.11
N THR A 286 -15.66 -37.70 -4.32
CA THR A 286 -16.81 -38.55 -4.70
C THR A 286 -16.45 -39.42 -5.92
N SER A 287 -15.71 -40.50 -5.69
CA SER A 287 -15.71 -41.66 -6.59
C SER A 287 -15.35 -42.92 -5.80
N ALA A 288 -16.20 -43.26 -4.83
CA ALA A 288 -16.20 -44.56 -4.18
C ALA A 288 -17.64 -44.99 -3.93
N SER A 289 -18.31 -45.42 -5.00
CA SER A 289 -19.37 -46.42 -4.91
C SER A 289 -19.67 -46.98 -6.30
N THR A 290 -18.79 -47.84 -6.77
CA THR A 290 -19.17 -48.94 -7.68
C THR A 290 -18.41 -50.18 -7.21
N VAL A 291 -19.07 -50.95 -6.36
CA VAL A 291 -18.73 -52.34 -6.11
C VAL A 291 -18.91 -53.07 -7.44
N GLY A 292 -17.80 -53.27 -8.15
CA GLY A 292 -17.71 -54.00 -9.41
C GLY A 292 -16.90 -55.28 -9.21
N HIS A 293 -17.64 -56.36 -8.99
CA HIS A 293 -17.30 -57.76 -9.17
C HIS A 293 -16.05 -58.04 -10.05
N GLN A 294 -15.03 -58.69 -9.48
CA GLN A 294 -14.01 -59.43 -10.24
C GLN A 294 -14.26 -60.92 -10.07
N PRO A 295 -14.39 -61.71 -11.16
CA PRO A 295 -14.09 -63.13 -11.12
C PRO A 295 -12.61 -63.35 -11.48
N SER A 296 -11.91 -64.03 -10.58
CA SER A 296 -10.58 -64.59 -10.77
C SER A 296 -10.61 -65.66 -11.86
N ALA A 297 -9.71 -65.53 -12.83
CA ALA A 297 -9.36 -66.59 -13.75
C ALA A 297 -8.43 -67.59 -13.05
N GLU A 298 -8.94 -68.76 -12.70
CA GLU A 298 -8.13 -69.95 -12.46
C GLU A 298 -8.44 -71.01 -13.51
N ARG A 299 -7.35 -71.48 -14.11
CA ARG A 299 -7.25 -72.41 -15.21
C ARG A 299 -6.68 -73.69 -14.59
N SER A 300 -7.44 -74.79 -14.56
CA SER A 300 -6.90 -76.15 -14.72
C SER A 300 -7.95 -77.27 -14.52
N LEU A 301 -8.00 -78.14 -15.54
CA LEU A 301 -8.25 -79.59 -15.47
C LEU A 301 -9.70 -80.08 -15.37
N GLU A 302 -10.27 -80.24 -16.57
CA GLU A 302 -11.24 -81.28 -16.90
C GLU A 302 -10.62 -82.66 -16.62
N ASP A 303 -11.12 -83.37 -15.60
CA ASP A 303 -10.97 -84.82 -15.47
C ASP A 303 -12.30 -85.48 -15.89
N ASN A 304 -12.33 -85.91 -17.15
CA ASN A 304 -13.14 -87.03 -17.58
C ASN A 304 -12.57 -88.29 -16.92
N LEU A 305 -13.39 -89.00 -16.12
CA LEU A 305 -13.38 -90.46 -16.07
C LEU A 305 -14.59 -90.96 -15.25
N THR A 306 -15.62 -91.33 -16.01
CA THR A 306 -16.54 -92.42 -15.71
C THR A 306 -15.80 -93.64 -15.15
N VAL A 307 -16.12 -94.04 -13.91
CA VAL A 307 -16.06 -95.44 -13.46
C VAL A 307 -17.31 -95.74 -12.64
N ALA A 308 -18.06 -96.72 -13.12
CA ALA A 308 -19.18 -97.38 -12.47
C ALA A 308 -18.77 -98.07 -11.15
N ASN A 309 -19.59 -97.97 -10.10
CA ASN A 309 -20.18 -99.13 -9.43
C ASN A 309 -21.06 -98.73 -8.23
N THR A 310 -22.27 -99.29 -8.23
CA THR A 310 -22.99 -99.90 -7.10
C THR A 310 -22.54 -99.60 -5.66
N ALA A 311 -23.43 -99.00 -4.86
CA ALA A 311 -23.91 -99.56 -3.58
C ALA A 311 -24.84 -98.58 -2.83
N GLY A 312 -26.04 -99.06 -2.48
CA GLY A 312 -26.57 -98.89 -1.13
C GLY A 312 -27.62 -97.80 -0.84
N ASN A 313 -28.87 -98.27 -0.73
CA ASN A 313 -29.72 -98.08 0.46
C ASN A 313 -30.51 -96.76 0.62
N ARG A 314 -31.71 -96.67 0.02
CA ARG A 314 -33.05 -96.67 0.67
C ARG A 314 -34.13 -96.18 -0.29
#